data_AF-A0A6G7XHR3-F1
#
_entry.id   AF-A0A6G7XHR3-F1
#
_cell.length_a   1.000
_cell.length_b   1.000
_cell.length_c   1.000
_cell.angle_alpha   90.00
_cell.angle_beta   90.00
_cell.angle_gamma   90.00
#
_symmetry.space_group_name_H-M   'P 1'
#
loop_
_entity.id
_entity.type
_entity.pdbx_description
1 polymer ?
#
loop_
_entity_poly.entity_id
_entity_poly.type
_entity_poly.pdbx_seq_one_letter_code
_entity_poly.pdbx_strand_id
1 'polypeptide(L)' 'MAKIYTPVKGFTGNVAGVDFVNGEAETDDPRALAYFERHGYKVESGKRPRAKTEAVE' A
#
# COMPACT_ATOMS: atom_id res chain seq x y z
N MET A 1 9.03 0.92 -8.15
CA MET A 1 7.59 1.23 -8.04
C MET A 1 6.86 0.02 -7.51
N ALA A 2 5.96 0.24 -6.57
CA ALA A 2 5.05 -0.75 -6.03
C ALA A 2 3.62 -0.26 -6.23
N LYS A 3 2.72 -1.20 -6.50
CA LYS A 3 1.29 -0.94 -6.63
C LYS A 3 0.62 -1.10 -5.27
N ILE A 4 -0.26 -0.19 -4.93
CA ILE A 4 -1.04 -0.23 -3.71
C ILE A 4 -2.51 -0.33 -4.10
N TYR A 5 -3.21 -1.27 -3.48
CA TYR A 5 -4.65 -1.45 -3.66
C TYR A 5 -5.36 -1.14 -2.35
N THR A 6 -6.38 -0.28 -2.42
CA THR A 6 -7.25 -0.04 -1.27
C THR A 6 -8.27 -1.15 -1.13
N PRO A 7 -8.74 -1.45 0.10
CA PRO A 7 -9.85 -2.36 0.31
C PRO A 7 -11.21 -1.78 -0.16
N VAL A 8 -11.28 -0.46 -0.37
CA VAL A 8 -12.50 0.23 -0.79
C VAL A 8 -12.57 0.27 -2.31
N LYS A 9 -13.54 -0.45 -2.87
CA LYS A 9 -13.74 -0.50 -4.32
C LYS A 9 -14.08 0.88 -4.87
N GLY A 10 -13.33 1.33 -5.88
CA GLY A 10 -13.56 2.61 -6.55
C GLY A 10 -13.07 3.84 -5.78
N PHE A 11 -12.31 3.65 -4.69
CA PHE A 11 -11.77 4.78 -3.93
C PHE A 11 -10.86 5.66 -4.80
N THR A 12 -11.11 6.97 -4.78
CA THR A 12 -10.30 7.95 -5.48
C THR A 12 -10.02 9.09 -4.51
N GLY A 13 -8.74 9.40 -4.29
CA GLY A 13 -8.32 10.40 -3.31
C GLY A 13 -6.86 10.24 -2.88
N ASN A 14 -6.37 11.16 -2.06
CA ASN A 14 -4.99 11.14 -1.57
C ASN A 14 -4.89 10.51 -0.18
N VAL A 15 -3.99 9.55 0.00
CA VAL A 15 -3.69 8.93 1.30
C VAL A 15 -2.18 8.90 1.50
N ALA A 16 -1.70 9.41 2.64
CA ALA A 16 -0.27 9.48 2.96
C ALA A 16 0.60 10.15 1.85
N GLY A 17 0.03 11.09 1.09
CA GLY A 17 0.70 11.75 -0.03
C GLY A 17 0.68 10.97 -1.33
N VAL A 18 -0.02 9.84 -1.39
CA VAL A 18 -0.17 8.99 -2.58
C VAL A 18 -1.59 9.11 -3.12
N ASP A 19 -1.70 9.44 -4.41
CA ASP A 19 -2.97 9.55 -5.10
C ASP A 19 -3.47 8.18 -5.55
N PHE A 20 -4.69 7.85 -5.13
CA PHE A 20 -5.44 6.69 -5.57
C PHE A 20 -6.44 7.07 -6.65
N VAL A 21 -6.54 6.19 -7.64
CA VAL A 21 -7.53 6.26 -8.72
C VAL A 21 -8.20 4.89 -8.81
N ASN A 22 -9.52 4.86 -8.64
CA ASN A 22 -10.32 3.62 -8.74
C ASN A 22 -9.84 2.47 -7.80
N GLY A 23 -9.26 2.82 -6.65
CA GLY A 23 -8.75 1.89 -5.66
C GLY A 23 -7.30 1.45 -5.89
N GLU A 24 -6.61 2.01 -6.87
CA GLU A 24 -5.23 1.69 -7.23
C GLU A 24 -4.33 2.93 -7.10
N ALA A 25 -3.12 2.73 -6.61
CA ALA A 25 -2.07 3.76 -6.60
C ALA A 25 -0.70 3.16 -6.90
N GLU A 26 0.21 4.00 -7.38
CA GLU A 26 1.60 3.63 -7.62
C GLU A 26 2.52 4.60 -6.88
N THR A 27 3.44 4.04 -6.10
CA THR A 27 4.47 4.82 -5.43
C THR A 27 5.77 4.03 -5.32
N ASP A 28 6.88 4.74 -5.25
CA ASP A 28 8.18 4.21 -4.87
C ASP A 28 8.65 4.71 -3.51
N ASP A 29 7.85 5.55 -2.83
CA ASP A 29 8.20 6.06 -1.50
C ASP A 29 8.15 4.94 -0.45
N PRO A 30 9.28 4.54 0.14
CA PRO A 30 9.32 3.45 1.12
C PRO A 30 8.54 3.75 2.40
N ARG A 31 8.33 5.04 2.76
CA ARG A 31 7.52 5.43 3.92
C ARG A 31 6.05 5.18 3.65
N ALA A 32 5.59 5.53 2.45
CA ALA A 32 4.23 5.26 2.02
C ALA A 32 3.95 3.76 2.01
N LEU A 33 4.85 2.97 1.41
CA LEU A 33 4.71 1.50 1.37
C LEU A 33 4.61 0.89 2.77
N ALA A 34 5.51 1.26 3.69
CA ALA A 34 5.46 0.78 5.07
C ALA A 34 4.19 1.20 5.82
N TYR A 35 3.67 2.40 5.55
CA TYR A 35 2.39 2.86 6.10
C TYR A 35 1.24 1.95 5.62
N PHE A 36 1.17 1.70 4.31
CA PHE A 36 0.13 0.88 3.69
C PHE A 36 0.18 -0.58 4.14
N GLU A 37 1.36 -1.19 4.21
CA GLU A 37 1.54 -2.56 4.72
C GLU A 37 1.05 -2.71 6.17
N ARG A 38 1.30 -1.71 7.02
CA ARG A 38 0.85 -1.71 8.43
C ARG A 38 -0.65 -1.48 8.60
N HIS A 39 -1.27 -0.74 7.68
CA HIS A 39 -2.69 -0.38 7.73
C HIS A 39 -3.61 -1.37 6.99
N GLY A 40 -3.06 -2.48 6.48
CA GLY A 40 -3.85 -3.54 5.85
C GLY A 40 -4.18 -3.29 4.36
N TYR A 41 -3.46 -2.38 3.70
CA TYR A 41 -3.54 -2.21 2.26
C TYR A 41 -2.72 -3.30 1.57
N LYS A 42 -3.14 -3.69 0.36
CA LYS A 42 -2.38 -4.66 -0.44
C LYS A 42 -1.29 -3.93 -1.20
N VAL A 43 -0.04 -4.20 -0.86
CA VAL A 43 1.14 -3.63 -1.54
C VAL A 43 1.80 -4.71 -2.40
N GLU A 44 1.80 -4.51 -3.72
CA GLU A 44 2.49 -5.35 -4.69
C GLU A 44 3.80 -4.68 -5.11
N SER A 45 4.88 -4.97 -4.38
CA SER A 45 6.24 -4.66 -4.82
C SER A 45 6.73 -5.76 -5.76
N GLY A 46 7.24 -5.41 -6.95
CA GLY A 46 7.85 -6.35 -7.89
C GLY A 46 9.11 -7.09 -7.37
N LYS A 47 9.48 -6.86 -6.11
CA LYS A 47 10.50 -7.60 -5.37
C LYS A 47 9.77 -8.38 -4.28
N ARG A 48 9.99 -9.71 -4.27
CA ARG A 48 9.31 -10.75 -3.46
C ARG A 48 8.78 -10.27 -2.10
N PRO A 49 7.60 -10.76 -1.69
CA PRO A 49 6.94 -10.33 -0.47
C PRO A 49 7.84 -10.59 0.73
N ARG A 50 8.17 -9.54 1.48
CA ARG A 50 8.71 -9.74 2.83
C ARG A 50 7.50 -10.08 3.70
N ALA A 51 7.43 -11.35 4.08
CA ALA A 51 6.35 -11.91 4.88
C ALA A 51 6.05 -11.04 6.11
N LYS A 52 4.76 -10.79 6.27
CA LYS A 52 4.07 -10.34 7.48
C LYS A 52 4.77 -10.84 8.75
N THR A 53 5.50 -9.96 9.43
CA THR A 53 5.83 -10.15 10.85
C THR A 53 4.67 -9.57 11.64
N GLU A 54 3.72 -10.44 11.97
CA GLU A 54 3.04 -10.38 13.25
C GLU A 54 4.14 -10.39 14.33
N ALA A 55 4.40 -9.22 14.92
CA ALA A 55 4.99 -9.13 16.24
C ALA A 55 3.84 -8.71 17.16
N VAL A 56 3.16 -9.73 17.68
CA VAL A 56 2.41 -9.62 18.92
C VAL A 56 3.44 -9.51 20.04
N GLU A 57 3.27 -8.54 20.93
CA GLU A 57 3.78 -8.57 22.31
C GLU A 57 2.60 -8.28 23.24
#